data_AF-A0A0K0ED99-F1
#
_entry.id   AF-A0A0K0ED99-F1
#
_cell.length_a   1.000
_cell.length_b   1.000
_cell.length_c   1.000
_cell.angle_alpha   90.00
_cell.angle_beta   90.00
_cell.angle_gamma   90.00
#
_symmetry.space_group_name_H-M   'P 1'
#
loop_
_entity.id
_entity.type
_entity.pdbx_description
1 polymer ?
#
loop_
_entity_poly.entity_id
_entity_poly.type
_entity_poly.pdbx_seq_one_letter_code
_entity_poly.pdbx_strand_id
1 'polypeptide(L)'
;MIIGSLHYDDSNDTIKILKFRASVKKAFILSNFYNVFAVIGEVFFSFLIGINGIPLIGAIILEFIYFLSVVKNGQESAMKQYLIFQIICTVLFLLRILMSFSMLEIIIFSIYGSRTLINYFVFKYYLKYLKKLQILREEKKRIEKENQYNLREKTFTNLFLKKFKSSTKTPTKVTNLSYESIKPLNTSEIKNKSLVNKFSIENEMDFDEIKL
;
A
#
# COMPACT_ATOMS: atom_id res chain seq x y z
N MET A 1 30.64 0.48 -27.33
CA MET A 1 30.06 0.34 -25.99
C MET A 1 28.55 0.30 -26.15
N ILE A 2 27.96 -0.89 -26.05
CA ILE A 2 26.54 -1.12 -26.32
C ILE A 2 25.77 -0.58 -25.11
N ILE A 3 25.12 0.56 -25.29
CA ILE A 3 24.14 1.10 -24.34
C ILE A 3 22.89 0.22 -24.51
N GLY A 4 22.86 -0.87 -23.75
CA GLY A 4 21.65 -1.65 -23.58
C GLY A 4 20.63 -0.78 -22.84
N SER A 5 19.67 -0.24 -23.58
CA SER A 5 18.49 0.38 -23.00
C SER A 5 17.83 -0.65 -22.09
N LEU A 6 17.78 -0.36 -20.79
CA LEU A 6 16.99 -1.13 -19.83
C LEU A 6 15.53 -1.05 -20.29
N HIS A 7 15.08 -2.08 -20.99
CA HIS A 7 13.70 -2.21 -21.41
C HIS A 7 12.91 -2.57 -20.14
N TYR A 8 12.28 -1.58 -19.51
CA TYR A 8 11.32 -1.80 -18.44
C TYR A 8 10.10 -2.50 -19.07
N ASP A 9 9.89 -3.78 -18.75
CA ASP A 9 8.67 -4.49 -19.11
C ASP A 9 7.55 -4.08 -18.13
N ASP A 10 7.04 -2.85 -18.32
CA ASP A 10 5.97 -2.22 -17.51
C ASP A 10 4.69 -3.07 -17.41
N SER A 11 4.56 -4.08 -18.28
CA SER A 11 3.39 -4.96 -18.33
C SER A 11 3.42 -6.06 -17.25
N ASN A 12 4.59 -6.50 -16.78
CA ASN A 12 4.69 -7.74 -16.00
C ASN A 12 4.76 -7.47 -14.49
N ASP A 13 5.52 -6.47 -14.07
CA ASP A 13 5.73 -6.22 -12.64
C ASP A 13 4.57 -5.44 -12.00
N THR A 14 3.96 -4.50 -12.73
CA THR A 14 2.74 -3.79 -12.29
C THR A 14 1.59 -4.77 -12.02
N ILE A 15 1.38 -5.74 -12.92
CA ILE A 15 0.34 -6.77 -12.74
C ILE A 15 0.65 -7.66 -11.54
N LYS A 16 1.92 -8.05 -11.33
CA LYS A 16 2.32 -8.84 -10.14
C LYS A 16 2.05 -8.06 -8.85
N ILE A 17 2.36 -6.76 -8.81
CA ILE A 17 2.11 -5.91 -7.64
C ILE A 17 0.60 -5.74 -7.38
N LEU A 18 -0.21 -5.55 -8.43
CA LEU A 18 -1.66 -5.46 -8.31
C LEU A 18 -2.29 -6.76 -7.84
N LYS A 19 -1.86 -7.91 -8.40
CA LYS A 19 -2.26 -9.25 -7.93
C LYS A 19 -1.87 -9.45 -6.46
N PHE A 20 -0.68 -9.00 -6.08
CA PHE A 20 -0.20 -9.08 -4.71
C PHE A 20 -0.99 -8.17 -3.76
N ARG A 21 -1.34 -6.93 -4.17
CA ARG A 21 -2.25 -6.03 -3.43
C ARG A 21 -3.62 -6.66 -3.23
N ALA A 22 -4.19 -7.26 -4.29
CA ALA A 22 -5.49 -7.92 -4.21
C ALA A 22 -5.44 -9.15 -3.27
N SER A 23 -4.36 -9.93 -3.33
CA SER A 23 -4.15 -11.07 -2.42
C SER A 23 -4.03 -10.63 -0.96
N VAL A 24 -3.25 -9.57 -0.69
CA VAL A 24 -3.12 -8.98 0.65
C VAL A 24 -4.47 -8.47 1.15
N LYS A 25 -5.22 -7.72 0.33
CA LYS A 25 -6.56 -7.23 0.70
C LYS A 25 -7.52 -8.38 1.04
N LYS A 26 -7.50 -9.47 0.25
CA LYS A 26 -8.31 -10.67 0.55
C LYS A 26 -7.90 -11.31 1.88
N ALA A 27 -6.60 -11.42 2.16
CA ALA A 27 -6.11 -11.96 3.42
C ALA A 27 -6.54 -11.10 4.63
N PHE A 28 -6.51 -9.76 4.50
CA PHE A 28 -7.01 -8.85 5.53
C PHE A 28 -8.52 -8.96 5.74
N ILE A 29 -9.31 -9.06 4.66
CA ILE A 29 -10.77 -9.23 4.77
C ILE A 29 -11.09 -10.53 5.49
N LEU A 30 -10.44 -11.64 5.10
CA LEU A 30 -10.63 -12.93 5.73
C LEU A 30 -10.20 -12.91 7.20
N SER A 31 -9.07 -12.27 7.50
CA SER A 31 -8.58 -12.10 8.87
C SER A 31 -9.54 -11.25 9.70
N ASN A 32 -10.06 -10.14 9.17
CA ASN A 32 -11.03 -9.30 9.88
C ASN A 32 -12.33 -10.05 10.17
N PHE A 33 -12.82 -10.82 9.21
CA PHE A 33 -14.00 -11.68 9.42
C PHE A 33 -13.72 -12.68 10.55
N TYR A 34 -12.63 -13.43 10.47
CA TYR A 34 -12.23 -14.36 11.53
C TYR A 34 -12.09 -13.67 12.91
N ASN A 35 -11.46 -12.49 12.96
CA ASN A 35 -11.31 -11.71 14.19
C ASN A 35 -12.66 -11.35 14.80
N VAL A 36 -13.64 -10.91 13.99
CA VAL A 36 -14.99 -10.60 14.48
C VAL A 36 -15.65 -11.84 15.09
N PHE A 37 -15.60 -13.00 14.40
CA PHE A 37 -16.16 -14.25 14.93
C PHE A 37 -15.45 -14.72 16.21
N ALA A 38 -14.12 -14.63 16.24
CA ALA A 38 -13.32 -14.98 17.41
C ALA A 38 -13.66 -14.10 18.61
N VAL A 39 -13.77 -12.78 18.42
CA VAL A 39 -14.16 -11.83 19.48
C VAL A 39 -15.57 -12.10 19.99
N ILE A 40 -16.53 -12.40 19.10
CA ILE A 40 -17.88 -12.80 19.52
C ILE A 40 -17.82 -14.07 20.38
N GLY A 41 -17.01 -15.06 19.98
CA GLY A 41 -16.78 -16.28 20.75
C GLY A 41 -16.14 -16.00 22.12
N GLU A 42 -15.07 -15.22 22.16
CA GLU A 42 -14.39 -14.81 23.40
C GLU A 42 -15.34 -14.10 24.36
N VAL A 43 -16.16 -13.17 23.86
CA VAL A 43 -17.18 -12.46 24.65
C VAL A 43 -18.25 -13.42 25.16
N PHE A 44 -18.75 -14.33 24.30
CA PHE A 44 -19.75 -15.32 24.68
C PHE A 44 -19.26 -16.23 25.82
N PHE A 45 -18.07 -16.80 25.70
CA PHE A 45 -17.49 -17.63 26.76
C PHE A 45 -17.14 -16.82 28.02
N SER A 46 -16.75 -15.55 27.87
CA SER A 46 -16.51 -14.66 29.01
C SER A 46 -17.78 -14.38 29.80
N PHE A 47 -18.95 -14.27 29.14
CA PHE A 47 -20.24 -14.14 29.83
C PHE A 47 -20.56 -15.37 30.69
N LEU A 48 -20.17 -16.57 30.27
CA LEU A 48 -20.39 -17.82 31.02
C LEU A 48 -19.57 -17.90 32.32
N ILE A 49 -18.52 -17.08 32.46
CA ILE A 49 -17.74 -16.97 33.71
C ILE A 49 -18.51 -16.18 34.79
N GLY A 50 -19.55 -15.44 34.42
CA GLY A 50 -20.33 -14.59 35.32
C GLY A 50 -19.65 -13.24 35.61
N ILE A 51 -19.82 -12.70 36.82
CA ILE A 51 -19.33 -11.37 37.20
C ILE A 51 -17.80 -11.25 37.03
N ASN A 52 -17.06 -12.33 37.29
CA ASN A 52 -15.60 -12.40 37.11
C ASN A 52 -15.15 -12.28 35.63
N GLY A 53 -16.09 -12.42 34.69
CA GLY A 53 -15.87 -12.25 33.25
C GLY A 53 -15.96 -10.79 32.78
N ILE A 54 -16.56 -9.88 33.55
CA ILE A 54 -16.77 -8.48 33.12
C ILE A 54 -15.45 -7.77 32.78
N PRO A 55 -14.39 -7.84 33.61
CA PRO A 55 -13.10 -7.25 33.27
C PRO A 55 -12.47 -7.86 32.01
N LEU A 56 -12.74 -9.15 31.75
CA LEU A 56 -12.25 -9.86 30.58
C LEU A 56 -12.92 -9.37 29.30
N ILE A 57 -14.24 -9.20 29.34
CA ILE A 57 -15.03 -8.65 28.23
C ILE A 57 -14.52 -7.25 27.86
N GLY A 58 -14.28 -6.39 28.86
CA GLY A 58 -13.74 -5.06 28.64
C GLY A 58 -12.36 -5.08 27.96
N ALA A 59 -11.47 -5.97 28.40
CA ALA A 59 -10.15 -6.15 27.79
C ALA A 59 -10.23 -6.63 26.33
N ILE A 60 -11.11 -7.61 26.04
CA ILE A 60 -11.33 -8.14 24.69
C ILE A 60 -11.83 -7.05 23.74
N ILE A 61 -12.82 -6.26 24.17
CA ILE A 61 -13.40 -5.17 23.35
C ILE A 61 -12.35 -4.08 23.09
N LEU A 62 -11.59 -3.68 24.10
CA LEU A 62 -10.56 -2.66 23.97
C LEU A 62 -9.44 -3.12 23.02
N GLU A 63 -8.99 -4.37 23.14
CA GLU A 63 -8.02 -4.95 22.21
C GLU A 63 -8.57 -4.97 20.77
N PHE A 64 -9.85 -5.31 20.59
CA PHE A 64 -10.47 -5.32 19.27
C PHE A 64 -10.56 -3.92 18.64
N ILE A 65 -10.90 -2.89 19.43
CA ILE A 65 -10.90 -1.50 18.96
C ILE A 65 -9.47 -1.06 18.60
N TYR A 66 -8.48 -1.42 19.41
CA TYR A 66 -7.08 -1.12 19.13
C TYR A 66 -6.61 -1.79 17.83
N PHE A 67 -6.97 -3.06 17.62
CA PHE A 67 -6.71 -3.78 16.38
C PHE A 67 -7.29 -3.06 15.16
N LEU A 68 -8.57 -2.68 15.21
CA LEU A 68 -9.23 -1.95 14.12
C LEU A 68 -8.55 -0.62 13.81
N SER A 69 -8.13 0.11 14.85
CA SER A 69 -7.37 1.35 14.71
C SER A 69 -6.04 1.12 13.97
N VAL A 70 -5.28 0.08 14.34
CA VAL A 70 -4.01 -0.26 13.70
C VAL A 70 -4.20 -0.71 12.24
N VAL A 71 -5.22 -1.52 11.97
CA VAL A 71 -5.54 -1.97 10.59
C VAL A 71 -5.96 -0.80 9.71
N LYS A 72 -6.71 0.17 10.25
CA LYS A 72 -7.12 1.39 9.53
C LYS A 72 -5.93 2.28 9.20
N ASN A 73 -5.03 2.51 10.16
CA ASN A 73 -3.89 3.40 9.97
C ASN A 73 -2.81 2.78 9.05
N GLY A 74 -2.68 1.45 9.03
CA GLY A 74 -1.76 0.75 8.11
C GLY A 74 -0.28 1.05 8.34
N GLN A 75 0.10 1.75 9.42
CA GLN A 75 1.47 2.13 9.71
C GLN A 75 2.27 0.95 10.27
N GLU A 76 3.49 0.76 9.78
CA GLU A 76 4.39 -0.31 10.26
C GLU A 76 4.70 -0.18 11.76
N SER A 77 4.87 1.05 12.26
CA SER A 77 5.11 1.33 13.68
C SER A 77 3.94 0.85 14.56
N ALA A 78 2.71 1.22 14.18
CA ALA A 78 1.49 0.82 14.89
C ALA A 78 1.31 -0.71 14.88
N MET A 79 1.59 -1.37 13.77
CA MET A 79 1.51 -2.85 13.69
C MET A 79 2.52 -3.53 14.61
N LYS A 80 3.76 -3.02 14.70
CA LYS A 80 4.76 -3.56 15.63
C LYS A 80 4.35 -3.35 17.08
N GLN A 81 3.83 -2.17 17.42
CA GLN A 81 3.34 -1.87 18.76
C GLN A 81 2.15 -2.77 19.14
N TYR A 82 1.24 -3.03 18.20
CA TYR A 82 0.14 -3.97 18.41
C TYR A 82 0.64 -5.40 18.67
N LEU A 83 1.64 -5.88 17.91
CA LEU A 83 2.21 -7.21 18.16
C LEU A 83 2.84 -7.33 19.55
N ILE A 84 3.55 -6.29 20.01
CA ILE A 84 4.11 -6.26 21.37
C ILE A 84 3.00 -6.26 22.41
N PHE A 85 1.97 -5.42 22.23
CA PHE A 85 0.79 -5.38 23.09
C PHE A 85 0.12 -6.76 23.18
N GLN A 86 -0.05 -7.45 22.04
CA GLN A 86 -0.66 -8.76 21.97
C GLN A 86 0.16 -9.84 22.70
N ILE A 87 1.50 -9.77 22.64
CA ILE A 87 2.37 -10.67 23.41
C ILE A 87 2.15 -10.43 24.91
N ILE A 88 2.10 -9.17 25.36
CA ILE A 88 1.86 -8.81 26.75
C ILE A 88 0.49 -9.33 27.21
N CYS A 89 -0.57 -9.13 26.43
CA CYS A 89 -1.90 -9.64 26.73
C CYS A 89 -1.93 -11.17 26.80
N THR A 90 -1.25 -11.87 25.89
CA THR A 90 -1.15 -13.34 25.91
C THR A 90 -0.50 -13.83 27.20
N VAL A 91 0.58 -13.19 27.65
CA VAL A 91 1.29 -13.54 28.89
C VAL A 91 0.41 -13.29 30.11
N LEU A 92 -0.27 -12.14 30.17
CA LEU A 92 -1.19 -11.81 31.26
C LEU A 92 -2.38 -12.79 31.32
N PHE A 93 -2.92 -13.16 30.17
CA PHE A 93 -4.01 -14.14 30.08
C PHE A 93 -3.53 -15.53 30.52
N LEU A 94 -2.34 -15.94 30.11
CA LEU A 94 -1.74 -17.22 30.55
C LEU A 94 -1.56 -17.27 32.06
N LEU A 95 -1.06 -16.18 32.68
CA LEU A 95 -0.96 -16.07 34.14
C LEU A 95 -2.32 -16.20 34.82
N ARG A 96 -3.38 -15.64 34.24
CA ARG A 96 -4.75 -15.76 34.77
C ARG A 96 -5.24 -17.22 34.76
N ILE A 97 -5.02 -17.96 33.67
CA ILE A 97 -5.39 -19.39 33.57
C ILE A 97 -4.67 -20.21 34.65
N LEU A 98 -3.37 -19.96 34.84
CA LEU A 98 -2.56 -20.66 35.84
C LEU A 98 -3.07 -20.43 37.27
N MET A 99 -3.76 -19.31 37.51
CA MET A 99 -4.34 -19.00 38.83
C MET A 99 -5.77 -19.52 38.99
N SER A 100 -6.58 -19.59 37.91
CA SER A 100 -8.01 -19.90 37.99
C SER A 100 -8.34 -21.38 37.77
N PHE A 101 -7.51 -22.13 37.01
CA PHE A 101 -7.76 -23.50 36.55
C PHE A 101 -9.18 -23.73 35.95
N SER A 102 -9.77 -22.69 35.35
CA SER A 102 -11.10 -22.79 34.75
C SER A 102 -11.05 -23.34 33.32
N MET A 103 -11.81 -24.41 33.04
CA MET A 103 -11.96 -24.95 31.68
C MET A 103 -12.49 -23.91 30.68
N LEU A 104 -13.35 -22.98 31.12
CA LEU A 104 -13.85 -21.90 30.26
C LEU A 104 -12.72 -20.93 29.88
N GLU A 105 -11.81 -20.61 30.80
CA GLU A 105 -10.68 -19.73 30.50
C GLU A 105 -9.69 -20.39 29.54
N ILE A 106 -9.52 -21.72 29.60
CA ILE A 106 -8.72 -22.47 28.63
C ILE A 106 -9.34 -22.41 27.21
N ILE A 107 -10.66 -22.49 27.11
CA ILE A 107 -11.36 -22.36 25.82
C ILE A 107 -11.17 -20.95 25.25
N ILE A 108 -11.37 -19.91 26.07
CA ILE A 108 -11.15 -18.52 25.67
C ILE A 108 -9.71 -18.31 25.23
N PHE A 109 -8.73 -18.86 25.98
CA PHE A 109 -7.32 -18.76 25.61
C PHE A 109 -7.00 -19.44 24.30
N SER A 110 -7.64 -20.57 24.01
CA SER A 110 -7.43 -21.29 22.75
C SER A 110 -7.91 -20.45 21.55
N ILE A 111 -9.07 -19.80 21.68
CA ILE A 111 -9.61 -18.87 20.66
C ILE A 111 -8.71 -17.63 20.52
N TYR A 112 -8.29 -17.07 21.65
CA TYR A 112 -7.39 -15.92 21.72
C TYR A 112 -6.02 -16.23 21.09
N GLY A 113 -5.48 -17.41 21.37
CA GLY A 113 -4.21 -17.90 20.84
C GLY A 113 -4.27 -18.10 19.34
N SER A 114 -5.34 -18.69 18.81
CA SER A 114 -5.53 -18.83 17.36
C SER A 114 -5.68 -17.47 16.68
N ARG A 115 -6.39 -16.52 17.30
CA ARG A 115 -6.49 -15.14 16.83
C ARG A 115 -5.14 -14.44 16.81
N THR A 116 -4.32 -14.66 17.83
CA THR A 116 -2.96 -14.13 17.92
C THR A 116 -2.04 -14.65 16.83
N LEU A 117 -2.09 -15.94 16.56
CA LEU A 117 -1.32 -16.53 15.46
C LEU A 117 -1.73 -15.97 14.10
N ILE A 118 -3.04 -15.88 13.83
CA ILE A 118 -3.55 -15.35 12.55
C ILE A 118 -3.14 -13.89 12.36
N ASN A 119 -3.30 -13.04 13.38
CA ASN A 119 -2.93 -11.63 13.31
C ASN A 119 -1.42 -11.45 13.10
N TYR A 120 -0.60 -12.26 13.77
CA TYR A 120 0.85 -12.28 13.55
C TYR A 120 1.21 -12.61 12.10
N PHE A 121 0.60 -13.65 11.51
CA PHE A 121 0.86 -14.01 10.12
C PHE A 121 0.40 -12.94 9.13
N VAL A 122 -0.79 -12.36 9.35
CA VAL A 122 -1.35 -11.32 8.49
C VAL A 122 -0.49 -10.06 8.53
N PHE A 123 -0.08 -9.61 9.71
CA PHE A 123 0.81 -8.45 9.85
C PHE A 123 2.18 -8.72 9.27
N LYS A 124 2.76 -9.92 9.48
CA LYS A 124 4.03 -10.29 8.85
C LYS A 124 3.94 -10.28 7.32
N TYR A 125 2.84 -10.78 6.76
CA TYR A 125 2.58 -10.77 5.32
C TYR A 125 2.39 -9.33 4.78
N TYR A 126 1.69 -8.48 5.52
CA TYR A 126 1.51 -7.06 5.19
C TYR A 126 2.80 -6.26 5.25
N LEU A 127 3.62 -6.45 6.28
CA LEU A 127 4.93 -5.79 6.40
C LEU A 127 5.84 -6.17 5.22
N LYS A 128 5.79 -7.43 4.78
CA LYS A 128 6.49 -7.85 3.57
C LYS A 128 5.95 -7.15 2.32
N TYR A 129 4.64 -6.90 2.25
CA TYR A 129 4.01 -6.11 1.20
C TYR A 129 4.48 -4.65 1.21
N LEU A 130 4.45 -3.99 2.37
CA LEU A 130 4.91 -2.62 2.52
C LEU A 130 6.38 -2.45 2.13
N LYS A 131 7.26 -3.38 2.54
CA LYS A 131 8.68 -3.35 2.15
C LYS A 131 8.87 -3.47 0.64
N LYS A 132 8.14 -4.36 -0.03
CA LYS A 132 8.18 -4.45 -1.50
C LYS A 132 7.69 -3.16 -2.15
N LEU A 133 6.61 -2.57 -1.64
CA LEU A 133 6.09 -1.30 -2.13
C LEU A 133 7.09 -0.14 -1.95
N GLN A 134 7.81 -0.11 -0.83
CA GLN A 134 8.83 0.89 -0.55
C GLN A 134 10.01 0.79 -1.53
N ILE A 135 10.52 -0.42 -1.78
CA ILE A 135 11.61 -0.65 -2.74
C ILE A 135 11.21 -0.14 -4.14
N LEU A 136 9.99 -0.44 -4.59
CA LEU A 136 9.48 0.02 -5.88
C LEU A 136 9.32 1.55 -5.95
N ARG A 137 8.90 2.19 -4.85
CA ARG A 137 8.84 3.65 -4.77
C ARG A 137 10.23 4.28 -4.81
N GLU A 138 11.21 3.67 -4.14
CA GLU A 138 12.60 4.12 -4.16
C GLU A 138 13.24 3.94 -5.54
N GLU A 139 12.97 2.82 -6.22
CA GLU A 139 13.40 2.58 -7.61
C GLU A 139 12.76 3.58 -8.59
N LYS A 140 11.44 3.81 -8.50
CA LYS A 140 10.75 4.84 -9.30
C LYS A 140 11.36 6.23 -9.07
N LYS A 141 11.62 6.60 -7.81
CA LYS A 141 12.28 7.87 -7.47
C LYS A 141 13.72 7.96 -8.00
N ARG A 142 14.47 6.85 -8.08
CA ARG A 142 15.81 6.82 -8.68
C ARG A 142 15.74 7.03 -10.19
N ILE A 143 14.83 6.34 -10.89
CA ILE A 143 14.62 6.49 -12.33
C ILE A 143 14.14 7.90 -12.68
N GLU A 144 13.23 8.48 -11.90
CA GLU A 144 12.77 9.86 -12.10
C GLU A 144 13.91 10.88 -11.95
N LYS A 145 14.79 10.69 -10.95
CA LYS A 145 15.99 11.54 -10.78
C LYS A 145 16.94 11.37 -11.97
N GLU A 146 17.25 10.15 -12.38
CA GLU A 146 18.11 9.88 -13.54
C GLU A 146 17.54 10.46 -14.84
N ASN A 147 16.22 10.36 -15.05
CA ASN A 147 15.55 10.96 -16.20
C ASN A 147 15.58 12.49 -16.17
N GLN A 148 15.49 13.13 -15.00
CA GLN A 148 15.68 14.58 -14.87
C GLN A 148 17.12 15.01 -15.20
N TYR A 149 18.13 14.24 -14.80
CA TYR A 149 19.54 14.50 -15.19
C TYR A 149 19.74 14.36 -16.70
N ASN A 150 19.24 13.27 -17.31
CA ASN A 150 19.30 13.04 -18.76
C ASN A 150 18.53 14.10 -19.57
N LEU A 151 17.38 14.57 -19.07
CA LEU A 151 16.63 15.66 -19.69
C LEU A 151 17.38 16.99 -19.57
N ARG A 152 18.03 17.28 -18.43
CA ARG A 152 18.86 18.48 -18.27
C ARG A 152 20.02 18.47 -19.26
N GLU A 153 20.75 17.37 -19.38
CA GLU A 153 21.87 17.27 -20.32
C GLU A 153 21.42 17.44 -21.78
N LYS A 154 20.31 16.80 -22.18
CA LYS A 154 19.73 16.97 -23.53
C LYS A 154 19.22 18.38 -23.78
N THR A 155 18.68 19.05 -22.75
CA THR A 155 18.19 20.44 -22.86
C THR A 155 19.36 21.42 -22.96
N PHE A 156 20.42 21.21 -22.19
CA PHE A 156 21.65 22.01 -22.28
C PHE A 156 22.36 21.82 -23.62
N THR A 157 22.51 20.58 -24.11
CA THR A 157 23.12 20.32 -25.43
C THR A 157 22.25 20.89 -26.56
N ASN A 158 20.91 20.78 -26.49
CA ASN A 158 20.03 21.40 -27.48
C ASN A 158 20.02 22.94 -27.42
N LEU A 159 20.13 23.55 -26.24
CA LEU A 159 20.27 25.00 -26.09
C LEU A 159 21.63 25.50 -26.59
N PHE A 160 22.72 24.78 -26.32
CA PHE A 160 24.04 25.09 -26.86
C PHE A 160 24.06 24.93 -28.38
N LEU A 161 23.54 23.83 -28.93
CA LEU A 161 23.46 23.61 -30.38
C LEU A 161 22.58 24.65 -31.09
N LYS A 162 21.48 25.11 -30.46
CA LYS A 162 20.66 26.21 -31.01
C LYS A 162 21.41 27.55 -30.99
N LYS A 163 22.15 27.87 -29.92
CA LYS A 163 22.96 29.10 -29.86
C LYS A 163 24.11 29.09 -30.87
N PHE A 164 24.75 27.94 -31.11
CA PHE A 164 25.87 27.83 -32.06
C PHE A 164 25.44 27.75 -33.53
N LYS A 165 24.26 27.20 -33.85
CA LYS A 165 23.74 27.19 -35.24
C LYS A 165 23.01 28.49 -35.65
N SER A 166 22.64 29.34 -34.69
CA SER A 166 21.94 30.60 -34.95
C SER A 166 22.85 31.79 -35.27
N SER A 167 24.18 31.64 -35.26
CA SER A 167 25.13 32.75 -35.41
C SER A 167 25.73 32.90 -36.82
N THR A 168 25.26 32.14 -37.80
CA THR A 168 25.76 32.22 -39.19
C THR A 168 24.62 31.96 -40.17
N LYS A 169 23.83 32.99 -40.49
CA LYS A 169 23.20 33.20 -41.80
C LYS A 169 22.46 34.53 -41.82
N THR A 170 22.77 35.30 -42.85
CA THR A 170 22.29 36.62 -43.27
C THR A 170 20.76 36.77 -43.28
N PRO A 171 20.23 37.99 -43.11
CA PRO A 171 18.80 38.23 -43.03
C PRO A 171 18.18 38.18 -44.43
N THR A 172 17.31 37.22 -44.67
CA THR A 172 16.48 37.20 -45.88
C THR A 172 15.01 37.27 -45.49
N LYS A 173 14.37 38.40 -45.82
CA LYS A 173 12.92 38.56 -45.93
C LYS A 173 12.36 37.52 -46.91
N VAL A 174 11.48 36.62 -46.49
CA VAL A 174 10.30 36.22 -47.30
C VAL A 174 9.25 35.46 -46.47
N THR A 175 8.10 36.11 -46.30
CA THR A 175 6.72 35.65 -46.55
C THR A 175 6.16 34.32 -46.03
N ASN A 176 4.99 34.50 -45.40
CA ASN A 176 3.78 33.66 -45.38
C ASN A 176 3.70 32.54 -44.34
N LEU A 177 3.13 32.90 -43.20
CA LEU A 177 2.35 31.99 -42.34
C LEU A 177 1.16 31.44 -43.16
N SER A 178 1.36 30.35 -43.89
CA SER A 178 0.25 29.54 -44.38
C SER A 178 -0.10 28.50 -43.33
N TYR A 179 -1.30 28.63 -42.77
CA TYR A 179 -1.97 27.66 -41.94
C TYR A 179 -2.29 26.42 -42.79
N GLU A 180 -1.49 25.36 -42.72
CA GLU A 180 -1.95 24.05 -43.23
C GLU A 180 -2.94 23.47 -42.23
N SER A 181 -4.22 23.67 -42.51
CA SER A 181 -5.31 22.93 -41.90
C SER A 181 -5.19 21.45 -42.28
N ILE A 182 -4.66 20.64 -41.38
CA ILE A 182 -4.71 19.18 -41.52
C ILE A 182 -6.16 18.75 -41.29
N LYS A 183 -6.82 18.29 -42.37
CA LYS A 183 -8.13 17.64 -42.33
C LYS A 183 -8.09 16.46 -41.34
N PRO A 184 -9.11 16.26 -40.48
CA PRO A 184 -9.13 15.14 -39.57
C PRO A 184 -9.27 13.84 -40.36
N LEU A 185 -8.21 13.04 -40.41
CA LEU A 185 -8.28 11.68 -40.90
C LEU A 185 -9.01 10.85 -39.84
N ASN A 186 -10.18 10.32 -40.22
CA ASN A 186 -10.98 9.42 -39.41
C ASN A 186 -10.15 8.20 -39.00
N THR A 187 -9.76 8.12 -37.72
CA THR A 187 -9.22 6.89 -37.14
C THR A 187 -9.86 6.67 -35.78
N SER A 188 -10.74 5.68 -35.73
CA SER A 188 -11.61 5.28 -34.62
C SER A 188 -10.88 4.66 -33.41
N GLU A 189 -9.56 4.81 -33.29
CA GLU A 189 -8.75 4.17 -32.23
C GLU A 189 -8.38 5.09 -31.05
N ILE A 190 -8.71 6.39 -31.10
CA ILE A 190 -8.25 7.36 -30.09
C ILE A 190 -9.17 7.45 -28.85
N LYS A 191 -10.40 6.90 -28.91
CA LYS A 191 -11.35 6.96 -27.77
C LYS A 191 -11.04 5.99 -26.61
N ASN A 192 -10.31 4.89 -26.84
CA ASN A 192 -10.01 3.93 -25.77
C ASN A 192 -8.74 4.25 -24.96
N LYS A 193 -7.85 5.13 -25.45
CA LYS A 193 -6.64 5.52 -24.71
C LYS A 193 -6.86 6.67 -23.71
N SER A 194 -7.91 7.48 -23.86
CA SER A 194 -8.19 8.56 -22.89
C SER A 194 -8.94 8.09 -21.64
N LEU A 195 -9.70 6.99 -21.72
CA LEU A 195 -10.35 6.37 -20.55
C LEU A 195 -9.36 5.66 -19.62
N VAL A 196 -8.32 5.03 -20.19
CA VAL A 196 -7.29 4.33 -19.39
C VAL A 196 -6.42 5.32 -18.60
N ASN A 197 -6.15 6.51 -19.15
CA ASN A 197 -5.48 7.57 -18.40
C ASN A 197 -6.39 8.24 -17.36
N LYS A 198 -7.71 8.32 -17.60
CA LYS A 198 -8.64 8.91 -16.62
C LYS A 198 -8.84 8.01 -15.39
N PHE A 199 -8.86 6.68 -15.56
CA PHE A 199 -8.92 5.72 -14.44
C PHE A 199 -7.60 5.53 -13.67
N SER A 200 -6.47 5.90 -14.28
CA SER A 200 -5.15 5.80 -13.65
C SER A 200 -4.81 7.04 -12.81
N ILE A 201 -5.36 8.21 -13.17
CA ILE A 201 -5.12 9.48 -12.47
C ILE A 201 -6.05 9.65 -11.25
N GLU A 202 -7.24 9.06 -11.25
CA GLU A 202 -8.15 9.10 -10.09
C GLU A 202 -7.75 8.18 -8.92
N ASN A 203 -6.82 7.23 -9.11
CA ASN A 203 -6.35 6.33 -8.05
C ASN A 203 -5.08 6.80 -7.31
N GLU A 204 -4.44 7.88 -7.75
CA GLU A 204 -3.22 8.44 -7.12
C GLU A 204 -3.49 9.72 -6.30
N MET A 205 -4.72 10.25 -6.29
CA MET A 205 -5.06 11.47 -5.52
C MET A 205 -5.47 11.24 -4.05
N ASP A 206 -5.56 9.99 -3.58
CA ASP A 206 -6.18 9.68 -2.28
C ASP A 206 -5.19 9.28 -1.16
N PHE A 207 -3.89 9.58 -1.32
CA PHE A 207 -2.85 9.22 -0.33
C PHE A 207 -2.02 10.41 0.23
N ASP A 208 -2.28 11.65 -0.20
CA ASP A 208 -1.53 12.84 0.21
C ASP A 208 -2.33 13.83 1.11
N GLU A 209 -3.49 13.41 1.64
CA GLU A 209 -4.23 14.17 2.66
C GLU A 209 -4.26 13.45 4.01
N ILE A 210 -3.18 13.51 4.80
CA ILE A 210 -3.29 13.75 6.25
C ILE A 210 -2.10 14.64 6.66
N LYS A 211 -2.40 15.92 6.88
CA LYS A 211 -1.56 16.89 7.61
C LYS A 211 -1.71 16.67 9.12
N LEU A 212 -0.64 16.97 9.85
CA LEU A 212 -0.38 17.00 11.31
C LEU A 212 0.18 15.70 11.92
#